data_AF-A0A1V5R7S9-F1
#
_entry.id   AF-A0A1V5R7S9-F1
#
_cell.length_a   1.000
_cell.length_b   1.000
_cell.length_c   1.000
_cell.angle_alpha   90.00
_cell.angle_beta   90.00
_cell.angle_gamma   90.00
#
_symmetry.space_group_name_H-M   'P 1'
#
loop_
_entity.id
_entity.type
_entity.pdbx_description
1 polymer ?
#
loop_
_entity_poly.entity_id
_entity_poly.type
_entity_poly.pdbx_seq_one_letter_code
_entity_poly.pdbx_strand_id
1 'polypeptide(L)'
;MKALRPHIETETDLLIDAFVESGSGDLAHVAWRQPGIVFFKYVLGMPIDDVPLCVGLTDTALNGATEEERMGAWGGLYQHLHDAVTARTQEPPRDDMIDVLINAEIDGERLPFNDVVANAMLLVQAGLVRKNSLGASHANYEPARDDEHHDHLICLCCNQVVEFYRSDLERLQEKVCREHGYRLVHHSLQIFGVCPACQSRADETKIRNKVAQLHT
;
A
#
# COMPACT_ATOMS: atom_id res chain seq x y z
N MET A 1 13.75 0.75 15.16
CA MET A 1 13.88 1.64 13.97
C MET A 1 15.33 1.95 13.60
N LYS A 2 16.17 2.57 14.46
CA LYS A 2 17.58 2.87 14.09
C LYS A 2 18.39 1.64 13.66
N ALA A 3 18.17 0.49 14.30
CA ALA A 3 18.83 -0.76 13.96
C ALA A 3 18.43 -1.33 12.58
N LEU A 4 17.26 -0.97 12.04
CA LEU A 4 16.81 -1.43 10.72
C LEU A 4 17.41 -0.59 9.58
N ARG A 5 18.08 0.52 9.88
CA ARG A 5 18.60 1.44 8.87
C ARG A 5 19.48 0.75 7.81
N PRO A 6 20.46 -0.09 8.18
CA PRO A 6 21.30 -0.77 7.17
C PRO A 6 20.48 -1.68 6.26
N HIS A 7 19.49 -2.39 6.80
CA HIS A 7 18.61 -3.27 6.02
C HIS A 7 17.69 -2.48 5.08
N ILE A 8 17.17 -1.35 5.57
CA ILE A 8 16.38 -0.40 4.77
C ILE A 8 17.21 0.13 3.59
N GLU A 9 18.45 0.55 3.85
CA GLU A 9 19.37 1.05 2.82
C GLU A 9 19.65 -0.04 1.79
N THR A 10 20.05 -1.25 2.22
CA THR A 10 20.32 -2.37 1.30
C THR A 10 19.12 -2.76 0.43
N GLU A 11 17.92 -2.90 0.99
CA GLU A 11 16.74 -3.23 0.18
C GLU A 11 16.38 -2.11 -0.79
N THR A 12 16.61 -0.85 -0.41
CA THR A 12 16.36 0.29 -1.27
C THR A 12 17.34 0.30 -2.44
N ASP A 13 18.64 0.08 -2.16
CA ASP A 13 19.68 0.00 -3.19
C ASP A 13 19.40 -1.15 -4.17
N LEU A 14 19.05 -2.34 -3.69
CA LEU A 14 18.69 -3.48 -4.54
C LEU A 14 17.49 -3.20 -5.44
N LEU A 15 16.45 -2.54 -4.90
CA LEU A 15 15.28 -2.18 -5.69
C LEU A 15 15.63 -1.13 -6.75
N ILE A 16 16.50 -0.17 -6.44
CA ILE A 16 16.97 0.86 -7.37
C ILE A 16 17.82 0.24 -8.48
N ASP A 17 18.82 -0.56 -8.11
CA ASP A 17 19.76 -1.20 -9.03
C ASP A 17 19.04 -2.05 -10.09
N ALA A 18 17.90 -2.65 -9.74
CA ALA A 18 17.08 -3.48 -10.63
C ALA A 18 16.58 -2.75 -11.90
N PHE A 19 16.53 -1.41 -11.93
CA PHE A 19 16.15 -0.64 -13.12
C PHE A 19 17.18 0.44 -13.51
N VAL A 20 18.29 0.55 -12.78
CA VAL A 20 19.42 1.40 -13.19
C VAL A 20 19.95 0.95 -14.56
N GLU A 21 20.08 -0.36 -14.77
CA GLU A 21 20.57 -0.92 -16.03
C GLU A 21 19.62 -0.70 -17.22
N SER A 22 18.31 -0.59 -16.97
CA SER A 22 17.32 -0.32 -18.02
C SER A 22 17.25 1.15 -18.44
N GLY A 23 17.94 2.07 -17.75
CA GLY A 23 17.96 3.51 -18.06
C GLY A 23 16.65 4.25 -17.79
N SER A 24 15.62 3.53 -17.35
CA SER A 24 14.30 4.02 -16.94
C SER A 24 13.67 3.02 -15.97
N GLY A 25 12.90 3.49 -14.99
CA GLY A 25 12.20 2.65 -14.03
C GLY A 25 11.01 3.38 -13.40
N ASP A 26 10.06 2.60 -12.89
CA ASP A 26 8.91 3.10 -12.16
C ASP A 26 9.27 3.23 -10.67
N LEU A 27 9.44 4.46 -10.18
CA LEU A 27 9.77 4.70 -8.78
C LEU A 27 8.65 4.24 -7.83
N ALA A 28 7.41 4.18 -8.29
CA ALA A 28 6.31 3.63 -7.53
C ALA A 28 6.52 2.13 -7.26
N HIS A 29 7.12 1.40 -8.20
CA HIS A 29 7.53 0.01 -8.00
C HIS A 29 8.47 -0.18 -6.80
N VAL A 30 9.40 0.77 -6.59
CA VAL A 30 10.30 0.78 -5.41
C VAL A 30 9.54 1.18 -4.16
N ALA A 31 8.83 2.30 -4.22
CA ALA A 31 8.16 2.90 -3.08
C ALA A 31 7.09 1.98 -2.49
N TRP A 32 6.41 1.18 -3.32
CA TRP A 32 5.41 0.20 -2.88
C TRP A 32 6.04 -1.05 -2.28
N ARG A 33 7.18 -1.51 -2.83
CA ARG A 33 7.82 -2.77 -2.39
C ARG A 33 8.64 -2.59 -1.14
N GLN A 34 9.38 -1.49 -1.02
CA GLN A 34 10.37 -1.29 0.04
C GLN A 34 9.76 -1.40 1.46
N PRO A 35 8.64 -0.73 1.79
CA PRO A 35 8.05 -0.85 3.13
C PRO A 35 7.46 -2.24 3.37
N GLY A 36 6.91 -2.87 2.31
CA GLY A 36 6.42 -4.25 2.29
C GLY A 36 7.49 -5.25 2.73
N ILE A 37 8.58 -5.26 1.97
CA ILE A 37 9.75 -6.11 2.16
C ILE A 37 10.35 -5.87 3.54
N VAL A 38 10.59 -4.61 3.91
CA VAL A 38 11.24 -4.32 5.19
C VAL A 38 10.43 -4.82 6.38
N PHE A 39 9.12 -4.61 6.33
CA PHE A 39 8.23 -5.07 7.39
C PHE A 39 8.13 -6.60 7.45
N PHE A 40 7.89 -7.27 6.32
CA PHE A 40 7.75 -8.73 6.33
C PHE A 40 9.07 -9.44 6.66
N LYS A 41 10.15 -9.04 5.98
CA LYS A 41 11.46 -9.70 6.11
C LYS A 41 12.16 -9.40 7.42
N TYR A 42 12.21 -8.13 7.82
CA TYR A 42 13.05 -7.70 8.95
C TYR A 42 12.29 -7.36 10.23
N VAL A 43 10.96 -7.15 10.16
CA VAL A 43 10.15 -6.94 11.36
C VAL A 43 9.43 -8.22 11.76
N LEU A 44 8.66 -8.82 10.85
CA LEU A 44 7.91 -10.05 11.15
C LEU A 44 8.73 -11.33 10.99
N GLY A 45 9.80 -11.30 10.19
CA GLY A 45 10.57 -12.51 9.84
C GLY A 45 9.79 -13.51 8.97
N MET A 46 8.84 -13.01 8.18
CA MET A 46 8.04 -13.78 7.24
C MET A 46 8.64 -13.72 5.83
N PRO A 47 8.41 -14.74 4.98
CA PRO A 47 8.78 -14.72 3.58
C PRO A 47 8.20 -13.51 2.84
N ILE A 48 9.02 -12.86 2.01
CA ILE A 48 8.56 -11.73 1.17
C ILE A 48 7.56 -12.17 0.10
N ASP A 49 7.61 -13.44 -0.29
CA ASP A 49 6.72 -14.02 -1.30
C ASP A 49 5.27 -14.15 -0.79
N ASP A 50 5.06 -14.05 0.53
CA ASP A 50 3.73 -14.05 1.15
C ASP A 50 3.05 -12.67 1.09
N VAL A 51 3.79 -11.61 0.76
CA VAL A 51 3.27 -10.23 0.73
C VAL A 51 2.06 -10.09 -0.21
N PRO A 52 2.07 -10.58 -1.47
CA PRO A 52 0.91 -10.45 -2.37
C PRO A 52 -0.34 -11.16 -1.82
N LEU A 53 -0.16 -12.33 -1.20
CA LEU A 53 -1.24 -13.08 -0.56
C LEU A 53 -1.84 -12.27 0.60
N CYS A 54 -0.99 -11.79 1.51
CA CYS A 54 -1.42 -11.02 2.68
C CYS A 54 -2.10 -9.71 2.27
N VAL A 55 -1.62 -9.03 1.23
CA VAL A 55 -2.25 -7.82 0.68
C VAL A 55 -3.63 -8.14 0.10
N GLY A 56 -3.74 -9.17 -0.74
CA GLY A 56 -5.02 -9.55 -1.36
C GLY A 56 -6.07 -9.97 -0.33
N LEU A 57 -5.66 -10.74 0.67
CA LEU A 57 -6.54 -11.15 1.77
C LEU A 57 -6.93 -9.96 2.64
N THR A 58 -5.99 -9.07 2.99
CA THR A 58 -6.29 -7.87 3.79
C THR A 58 -7.24 -6.92 3.05
N ASP A 59 -7.01 -6.68 1.76
CA ASP A 59 -7.89 -5.83 0.96
C ASP A 59 -9.30 -6.44 0.87
N THR A 60 -9.41 -7.73 0.57
CA THR A 60 -10.71 -8.42 0.50
C THR A 60 -11.40 -8.45 1.86
N ALA A 61 -10.66 -8.65 2.96
CA ALA A 61 -11.20 -8.67 4.32
C ALA A 61 -11.82 -7.31 4.72
N LEU A 62 -11.26 -6.20 4.24
CA LEU A 62 -11.71 -4.84 4.55
C LEU A 62 -12.73 -4.31 3.54
N ASN A 63 -12.55 -4.62 2.26
CA ASN A 63 -13.26 -4.00 1.13
C ASN A 63 -14.12 -4.97 0.31
N GLY A 64 -14.17 -6.26 0.68
CA GLY A 64 -14.95 -7.30 -0.01
C GLY A 64 -16.43 -6.95 -0.12
N ALA A 65 -17.05 -7.31 -1.25
CA ALA A 65 -18.39 -6.87 -1.61
C ALA A 65 -19.46 -7.57 -0.74
N THR A 66 -19.26 -8.84 -0.43
CA THR A 66 -20.15 -9.63 0.40
C THR A 66 -19.53 -9.92 1.77
N GLU A 67 -20.38 -10.19 2.75
CA GLU A 67 -19.92 -10.65 4.07
C GLU A 67 -19.19 -11.98 3.98
N GLU A 68 -19.64 -12.89 3.11
CA GLU A 68 -19.01 -14.18 2.85
C GLU A 68 -17.57 -14.01 2.31
N GLU A 69 -17.36 -13.11 1.34
CA GLU A 69 -16.03 -12.79 0.81
C GLU A 69 -15.11 -12.22 1.90
N ARG A 70 -15.61 -11.25 2.69
CA ARG A 70 -14.83 -10.65 3.77
C ARG A 70 -14.46 -11.68 4.83
N MET A 71 -15.42 -12.48 5.29
CA MET A 71 -15.19 -13.52 6.29
C MET A 71 -14.24 -14.61 5.78
N GLY A 72 -14.39 -15.03 4.53
CA GLY A 72 -13.47 -15.98 3.89
C GLY A 72 -12.04 -15.45 3.84
N ALA A 73 -11.86 -14.18 3.48
CA ALA A 73 -10.54 -13.53 3.46
C ALA A 73 -9.94 -13.37 4.87
N TRP A 74 -10.75 -13.00 5.86
CA TRP A 74 -10.34 -12.99 7.27
C TRP A 74 -9.86 -14.36 7.75
N GLY A 75 -10.64 -15.41 7.47
CA GLY A 75 -10.27 -16.78 7.81
C GLY A 75 -8.99 -17.23 7.11
N GLY A 76 -8.84 -16.91 5.83
CA GLY A 76 -7.63 -17.20 5.06
C GLY A 76 -6.38 -16.50 5.61
N LEU A 77 -6.49 -15.22 5.98
CA LEU A 77 -5.38 -14.47 6.58
C LEU A 77 -4.99 -15.04 7.94
N TYR A 78 -6.00 -15.32 8.78
CA TYR A 78 -5.78 -15.95 10.08
C TYR A 78 -5.09 -17.31 9.92
N GLN A 79 -5.56 -18.15 9.01
CA GLN A 79 -4.98 -19.48 8.80
C GLN A 79 -3.53 -19.41 8.32
N HIS A 80 -3.22 -18.52 7.36
CA HIS A 80 -1.85 -18.33 6.88
C HIS A 80 -0.90 -17.94 8.01
N LEU A 81 -1.32 -17.01 8.88
CA LEU A 81 -0.51 -16.57 10.01
C LEU A 81 -0.43 -17.62 11.12
N HIS A 82 -1.51 -18.35 11.35
CA HIS A 82 -1.52 -19.50 12.25
C HIS A 82 -0.45 -20.51 11.83
N ASP A 83 -0.37 -20.85 10.54
CA ASP A 83 0.60 -21.80 10.01
C ASP A 83 2.04 -21.26 10.13
N ALA A 84 2.25 -19.97 9.82
CA ALA A 84 3.55 -19.32 9.95
C ALA A 84 4.04 -19.29 11.41
N VAL A 85 3.19 -18.93 12.37
CA VAL A 85 3.52 -18.93 13.80
C VAL A 85 3.76 -20.36 14.28
N THR A 86 2.94 -21.33 13.84
CA THR A 86 3.14 -22.75 14.16
C THR A 86 4.50 -23.24 13.70
N ALA A 87 4.86 -22.98 12.44
CA ALA A 87 6.17 -23.32 11.90
C ALA A 87 7.29 -22.67 12.72
N ARG A 88 7.11 -21.39 13.10
CA ARG A 88 8.11 -20.66 13.88
C ARG A 88 8.40 -21.30 15.22
N THR A 89 7.40 -21.84 15.92
CA THR A 89 7.62 -22.50 17.22
C THR A 89 8.55 -23.73 17.16
N GLN A 90 8.81 -24.25 15.95
CA GLN A 90 9.66 -25.42 15.72
C GLN A 90 11.09 -25.05 15.31
N GLU A 91 11.40 -23.77 15.19
CA GLU A 91 12.67 -23.25 14.71
C GLU A 91 13.44 -22.51 15.80
N PRO A 92 14.77 -22.34 15.65
CA PRO A 92 15.53 -21.45 16.54
C PRO A 92 15.02 -20.01 16.50
N PRO A 93 15.04 -19.28 17.63
CA PRO A 93 14.70 -17.86 17.65
C PRO A 93 15.57 -17.06 16.66
N ARG A 94 14.93 -16.15 15.94
CA ARG A 94 15.46 -15.25 14.93
C ARG A 94 15.53 -13.79 15.38
N ASP A 95 14.99 -13.47 16.57
CA ASP A 95 14.94 -12.11 17.15
C ASP A 95 14.07 -11.14 16.32
N ASP A 96 12.94 -11.63 15.84
CA ASP A 96 11.93 -10.84 15.12
C ASP A 96 10.62 -10.71 15.92
N MET A 97 9.66 -9.98 15.36
CA MET A 97 8.41 -9.66 16.04
C MET A 97 7.56 -10.90 16.33
N ILE A 98 7.62 -11.96 15.52
CA ILE A 98 6.88 -13.19 15.83
C ILE A 98 7.49 -13.85 17.07
N ASP A 99 8.81 -13.88 17.21
CA ASP A 99 9.45 -14.39 18.42
C ASP A 99 9.14 -13.54 19.65
N VAL A 100 9.09 -12.22 19.48
CA VAL A 100 8.66 -11.28 20.53
C VAL A 100 7.25 -11.61 20.98
N LEU A 101 6.31 -11.82 20.06
CA LEU A 101 4.93 -12.17 20.41
C LEU A 101 4.82 -13.55 21.07
N ILE A 102 5.55 -14.57 20.59
CA ILE A 102 5.58 -15.92 21.17
C ILE A 102 6.07 -15.91 22.62
N ASN A 103 7.01 -15.02 22.94
CA ASN A 103 7.60 -14.90 24.28
C ASN A 103 7.03 -13.74 25.09
N ALA A 104 6.03 -13.02 24.57
CA ALA A 104 5.41 -11.93 25.29
C ALA A 104 4.62 -12.44 26.49
N GLU A 105 4.72 -11.71 27.60
CA GLU A 105 4.03 -12.00 28.84
C GLU A 105 3.19 -10.79 29.26
N ILE A 106 1.97 -11.06 29.74
CA ILE A 106 1.09 -10.09 30.39
C ILE A 106 0.84 -10.62 31.80
N ASP A 107 1.13 -9.80 32.81
CA ASP A 107 1.02 -10.17 34.21
C ASP A 107 1.81 -11.45 34.59
N GLY A 108 2.91 -11.73 33.88
CA GLY A 108 3.78 -12.89 34.09
C GLY A 108 3.29 -14.18 33.43
N GLU A 109 2.21 -14.14 32.65
CA GLU A 109 1.72 -15.27 31.87
C GLU A 109 1.97 -15.04 30.38
N ARG A 110 2.40 -16.08 29.66
CA ARG A 110 2.60 -16.00 28.22
C ARG A 110 1.28 -15.80 27.51
N LEU A 111 1.32 -15.05 26.41
CA LEU A 111 0.17 -14.91 25.52
C LEU A 111 -0.32 -16.28 25.04
N PRO A 112 -1.65 -16.54 25.09
CA PRO A 112 -2.25 -17.68 24.42
C PRO A 112 -1.88 -17.72 22.93
N PHE A 113 -1.71 -18.92 22.37
CA PHE A 113 -1.29 -19.07 20.98
C PHE A 113 -2.20 -18.32 19.98
N ASN A 114 -3.52 -18.37 20.17
CA ASN A 114 -4.46 -17.65 19.33
C ASN A 114 -4.30 -16.12 19.42
N ASP A 115 -3.89 -15.60 20.58
CA ASP A 115 -3.64 -14.18 20.77
C ASP A 115 -2.34 -13.76 20.08
N VAL A 116 -1.31 -14.64 20.07
CA VAL A 116 -0.09 -14.43 19.27
C VAL A 116 -0.45 -14.29 17.79
N VAL A 117 -1.24 -15.24 17.25
CA VAL A 117 -1.69 -15.21 15.85
C VAL A 117 -2.54 -13.97 15.56
N ALA A 118 -3.48 -13.63 16.43
CA ALA A 118 -4.33 -12.46 16.27
C ALA A 118 -3.52 -11.16 16.28
N ASN A 119 -2.53 -11.03 17.16
CA ASN A 119 -1.64 -9.86 17.19
C ASN A 119 -0.75 -9.79 15.94
N ALA A 120 -0.21 -10.93 15.47
CA ALA A 120 0.52 -10.98 14.21
C ALA A 120 -0.35 -10.51 13.03
N MET A 121 -1.63 -10.92 13.01
CA MET A 121 -2.60 -10.49 12.00
C MET A 121 -2.86 -8.99 12.06
N LEU A 122 -3.06 -8.43 13.25
CA LEU A 122 -3.21 -6.98 13.43
C LEU A 122 -1.99 -6.20 12.94
N LEU A 123 -0.78 -6.70 13.19
CA LEU A 123 0.46 -6.09 12.71
C LEU A 123 0.56 -6.14 11.18
N VAL A 124 0.25 -7.28 10.56
CA VAL A 124 0.19 -7.43 9.11
C VAL A 124 -0.80 -6.43 8.52
N GLN A 125 -2.01 -6.36 9.07
CA GLN A 125 -3.04 -5.44 8.60
C GLN A 125 -2.62 -3.98 8.78
N ALA A 126 -2.12 -3.58 9.96
CA ALA A 126 -1.66 -2.22 10.19
C ALA A 126 -0.47 -1.84 9.28
N GLY A 127 0.43 -2.79 9.06
CA GLY A 127 1.58 -2.64 8.18
C GLY A 127 1.20 -2.56 6.70
N LEU A 128 0.14 -3.24 6.25
CA LEU A 128 -0.31 -3.26 4.86
C LEU A 128 -1.35 -2.16 4.55
N VAL A 129 -2.28 -1.89 5.46
CA VAL A 129 -3.31 -0.85 5.31
C VAL A 129 -2.68 0.53 5.24
N ARG A 130 -1.69 0.86 6.08
CA ARG A 130 -0.94 2.13 5.95
C ARG A 130 -0.25 2.29 4.60
N LYS A 131 0.19 1.19 3.98
CA LYS A 131 0.83 1.21 2.66
C LYS A 131 -0.18 1.42 1.53
N ASN A 132 -1.39 0.86 1.67
CA ASN A 132 -2.49 1.15 0.75
C ASN A 132 -3.07 2.56 0.93
N SER A 133 -3.06 3.14 2.14
CA SER A 133 -3.49 4.53 2.38
C SER A 133 -2.48 5.57 1.85
N LEU A 134 -1.17 5.26 1.91
CA LEU A 134 -0.12 5.97 1.15
C LEU A 134 -0.23 5.73 -0.37
N GLY A 135 -1.10 4.81 -0.78
CA GLY A 135 -1.47 4.56 -2.18
C GLY A 135 -2.84 5.14 -2.58
N ALA A 136 -3.66 5.60 -1.63
CA ALA A 136 -4.89 6.34 -1.89
C ALA A 136 -4.60 7.84 -2.07
N SER A 137 -3.62 8.36 -1.31
CA SER A 137 -2.93 9.60 -1.69
C SER A 137 -1.70 9.23 -2.51
N HIS A 138 -1.78 9.41 -3.81
CA HIS A 138 -0.68 9.29 -4.75
C HIS A 138 0.55 10.08 -4.26
N ALA A 139 1.45 9.44 -3.51
CA ALA A 139 2.82 9.92 -3.38
C ALA A 139 3.55 9.59 -4.68
N ASN A 140 3.18 10.29 -5.76
CA ASN A 140 3.92 10.28 -7.01
C ASN A 140 5.23 11.02 -6.74
N TYR A 141 6.31 10.29 -6.57
CA TYR A 141 7.64 10.87 -6.64
C TYR A 141 7.97 11.02 -8.13
N GLU A 142 7.67 12.20 -8.68
CA GLU A 142 8.14 12.57 -10.01
C GLU A 142 9.66 12.77 -9.95
N PRO A 143 10.43 12.23 -10.92
CA PRO A 143 11.82 12.62 -11.09
C PRO A 143 11.90 14.14 -11.17
N ALA A 144 12.92 14.75 -10.58
CA ALA A 144 13.29 16.13 -10.88
C ALA A 144 13.82 16.19 -12.32
N ARG A 145 12.92 16.06 -13.30
CA ARG A 145 13.15 16.30 -14.71
C ARG A 145 12.27 17.49 -15.11
N ASP A 146 12.91 18.43 -15.77
CA ASP A 146 12.37 19.73 -16.19
C ASP A 146 11.41 19.60 -17.39
N ASP A 147 10.54 18.57 -17.44
CA ASP A 147 9.65 18.33 -18.58
C ASP A 147 8.16 18.27 -18.20
N GLU A 148 7.52 19.44 -18.41
CA GLU A 148 6.09 19.69 -18.61
C GLU A 148 5.13 19.18 -17.53
N HIS A 149 4.69 20.13 -16.68
CA HIS A 149 3.55 20.00 -15.78
C HIS A 149 2.35 19.31 -16.47
N HIS A 150 1.81 18.26 -15.85
CA HIS A 150 0.69 17.48 -16.34
C HIS A 150 -0.23 17.05 -15.18
N ASP A 151 -1.48 16.77 -15.53
CA ASP A 151 -2.54 16.31 -14.65
C ASP A 151 -2.84 14.82 -14.86
N HIS A 152 -3.59 14.22 -13.95
CA HIS A 152 -3.85 12.79 -13.95
C HIS A 152 -5.33 12.45 -14.10
N LEU A 153 -5.65 11.49 -14.98
CA LEU A 153 -6.95 10.82 -15.07
C LEU A 153 -6.80 9.35 -14.64
N ILE A 154 -7.46 8.96 -13.55
CA ILE A 154 -7.25 7.70 -12.85
C ILE A 154 -8.52 6.84 -12.91
N CYS A 155 -8.39 5.59 -13.34
CA CYS A 155 -9.48 4.63 -13.39
C CYS A 155 -9.76 4.00 -12.02
N LEU A 156 -10.98 4.13 -11.49
CA LEU A 156 -11.39 3.55 -10.21
C LEU A 156 -11.54 2.01 -10.25
N CYS A 157 -11.56 1.40 -11.43
CA CYS A 157 -11.68 -0.05 -11.55
C CYS A 157 -10.33 -0.76 -11.61
N CYS A 158 -9.39 -0.27 -12.43
CA CYS A 158 -8.11 -0.93 -12.70
C CYS A 158 -6.88 -0.10 -12.35
N ASN A 159 -7.07 1.10 -11.77
CA ASN A 159 -6.01 2.04 -11.41
C ASN A 159 -5.11 2.49 -12.57
N GLN A 160 -5.54 2.28 -13.81
CA GLN A 160 -4.84 2.83 -14.97
C GLN A 160 -4.85 4.37 -14.87
N VAL A 161 -3.67 4.96 -15.07
CA VAL A 161 -3.46 6.41 -15.07
C VAL A 161 -3.21 6.87 -16.51
N VAL A 162 -3.83 7.99 -16.87
CA VAL A 162 -3.57 8.72 -18.10
C VAL A 162 -3.10 10.12 -17.71
N GLU A 163 -1.87 10.45 -18.07
CA GLU A 163 -1.33 11.81 -17.93
C GLU A 163 -1.88 12.68 -19.06
N PHE A 164 -2.24 13.92 -18.74
CA PHE A 164 -2.69 14.88 -19.74
C PHE A 164 -2.27 16.30 -19.37
N TYR A 165 -2.08 17.13 -20.39
CA TYR A 165 -1.89 18.57 -20.22
C TYR A 165 -2.91 19.33 -21.05
N ARG A 166 -3.55 20.33 -20.45
CA ARG A 166 -4.51 21.19 -21.14
C ARG A 166 -4.30 22.65 -20.79
N SER A 167 -3.64 23.36 -21.69
CA SER A 167 -3.37 24.80 -21.54
C SER A 167 -4.60 25.68 -21.26
N ASP A 168 -5.80 25.26 -21.65
CA ASP A 168 -7.03 25.99 -21.33
C ASP A 168 -7.52 25.74 -19.90
N LEU A 169 -7.30 24.55 -19.33
CA LEU A 169 -7.54 24.29 -17.92
C LEU A 169 -6.58 25.11 -17.05
N GLU A 170 -5.28 25.13 -17.41
CA GLU A 170 -4.28 25.96 -16.75
C GLU A 170 -4.69 27.43 -16.64
N ARG A 171 -5.12 27.99 -17.77
CA ARG A 171 -5.59 29.39 -17.84
C ARG A 171 -6.83 29.61 -17.00
N LEU A 172 -7.74 28.62 -16.93
CA LEU A 172 -8.95 28.72 -16.14
C LEU A 172 -8.62 28.73 -14.64
N GLN A 173 -7.74 27.84 -14.19
CA GLN A 173 -7.30 27.79 -12.80
C GLN A 173 -6.62 29.11 -12.39
N GLU A 174 -5.72 29.63 -13.24
CA GLU A 174 -5.08 30.92 -12.99
C GLU A 174 -6.09 32.07 -12.93
N LYS A 175 -7.08 32.07 -13.84
CA LYS A 175 -8.15 33.06 -13.85
C LYS A 175 -8.97 33.01 -12.56
N VAL A 176 -9.36 31.83 -12.09
CA VAL A 176 -10.08 31.66 -10.81
C VAL A 176 -9.26 32.23 -9.66
N CYS A 177 -7.97 31.94 -9.58
CA CYS A 177 -7.11 32.54 -8.56
C CYS A 177 -7.14 34.08 -8.63
N ARG A 178 -6.96 34.65 -9.82
CA ARG A 178 -6.96 36.12 -10.01
C ARG A 178 -8.28 36.77 -9.63
N GLU A 179 -9.41 36.17 -9.99
CA GLU A 179 -10.75 36.67 -9.66
C GLU A 179 -11.00 36.77 -8.16
N HIS A 180 -10.37 35.88 -7.38
CA HIS A 180 -10.43 35.87 -5.92
C HIS A 180 -9.25 36.61 -5.25
N GLY A 181 -8.39 37.29 -6.01
CA GLY A 181 -7.24 38.03 -5.48
C GLY A 181 -6.05 37.16 -5.06
N TYR A 182 -6.02 35.89 -5.47
CA TYR A 182 -4.91 34.96 -5.23
C TYR A 182 -3.92 34.97 -6.40
N ARG A 183 -2.65 34.74 -6.08
CA ARG A 183 -1.61 34.40 -7.07
C ARG A 183 -1.47 32.88 -7.10
N LEU A 184 -1.66 32.27 -8.27
CA LEU A 184 -1.42 30.84 -8.46
C LEU A 184 0.08 30.56 -8.26
N VAL A 185 0.42 29.69 -7.30
CA VAL A 185 1.80 29.27 -7.00
C VAL A 185 2.02 27.82 -7.40
N HIS A 186 0.99 27.00 -7.24
CA HIS A 186 0.99 25.58 -7.52
C HIS A 186 -0.46 25.10 -7.59
N HIS A 187 -0.70 24.01 -8.30
CA HIS A 187 -1.94 23.25 -8.22
C HIS A 187 -1.65 21.76 -8.41
N SER A 188 -2.62 20.94 -8.01
CA SER A 188 -2.63 19.50 -8.25
C SER A 188 -4.04 19.13 -8.68
N LEU A 189 -4.18 18.58 -9.88
CA LEU A 189 -5.45 18.11 -10.40
C LEU A 189 -5.37 16.61 -10.69
N GLN A 190 -6.30 15.89 -10.07
CA GLN A 190 -6.55 14.48 -10.31
C GLN A 190 -8.04 14.30 -10.62
N ILE A 191 -8.32 13.59 -11.70
CA ILE A 191 -9.67 13.26 -12.14
C ILE A 191 -9.83 11.75 -11.97
N PHE A 192 -10.87 11.34 -11.25
CA PHE A 192 -11.18 9.92 -11.05
C PHE A 192 -12.36 9.53 -11.93
N GLY A 193 -12.21 8.46 -12.71
CA GLY A 193 -13.21 8.00 -13.66
C GLY A 193 -13.15 6.49 -13.91
N VAL A 194 -13.76 6.04 -14.99
CA VAL A 194 -13.71 4.63 -15.44
C VAL A 194 -13.18 4.60 -16.86
N CYS A 195 -12.04 3.94 -17.07
CA CYS A 195 -11.43 3.85 -18.39
C CYS A 195 -12.32 3.05 -19.37
N PRO A 196 -12.20 3.25 -20.69
CA PRO A 196 -13.04 2.57 -21.68
C PRO A 196 -13.06 1.04 -21.54
N ALA A 197 -11.92 0.43 -21.17
CA ALA A 197 -11.81 -1.01 -20.97
C ALA A 197 -12.57 -1.52 -19.73
N CYS A 198 -12.87 -0.66 -18.77
CA CYS A 198 -13.57 -1.02 -17.53
C CYS A 198 -15.06 -0.69 -17.55
N GLN A 199 -15.54 0.15 -18.48
CA GLN A 199 -16.94 0.59 -18.50
C GLN A 199 -17.95 -0.55 -18.55
N SER A 200 -17.63 -1.64 -19.27
CA SER A 200 -18.52 -2.81 -19.38
C SER A 200 -18.56 -3.72 -18.14
N ARG A 201 -17.61 -3.57 -17.22
CA ARG A 201 -17.49 -4.38 -15.99
C ARG A 201 -17.53 -3.53 -14.72
N ALA A 202 -17.90 -2.27 -14.86
CA ALA A 202 -17.95 -1.31 -13.78
C ALA A 202 -19.11 -1.67 -12.82
N ASP A 203 -18.78 -1.84 -11.54
CA ASP A 203 -19.76 -1.97 -10.48
C ASP A 203 -19.95 -0.61 -9.82
N GLU A 204 -21.11 0.01 -10.05
CA GLU A 204 -21.48 1.33 -9.53
C GLU A 204 -21.42 1.42 -8.00
N THR A 205 -21.69 0.32 -7.30
CA THR A 205 -21.62 0.28 -5.83
C THR A 205 -20.17 0.34 -5.38
N LYS A 206 -19.29 -0.44 -6.02
CA LYS A 206 -17.84 -0.41 -5.73
C LYS A 206 -17.22 0.93 -6.06
N ILE A 207 -17.62 1.54 -7.20
CA ILE A 207 -17.16 2.87 -7.60
C ILE A 207 -17.55 3.90 -6.55
N ARG A 208 -18.82 3.91 -6.11
CA ARG A 208 -19.30 4.84 -5.09
C ARG A 208 -18.54 4.72 -3.77
N ASN A 209 -18.25 3.50 -3.34
CA ASN A 209 -17.47 3.26 -2.12
C ASN A 209 -16.04 3.78 -2.26
N LYS A 210 -15.38 3.53 -3.41
CA LYS A 210 -14.05 4.07 -3.68
C LYS A 210 -14.04 5.60 -3.70
N VAL A 211 -15.04 6.24 -4.32
CA VAL A 211 -15.17 7.71 -4.32
C VAL A 211 -15.29 8.25 -2.90
N ALA A 212 -16.09 7.60 -2.04
CA ALA A 212 -16.24 8.01 -0.65
C ALA A 212 -14.91 7.97 0.14
N GLN A 213 -13.98 7.10 -0.24
CA GLN A 213 -12.68 6.94 0.40
C GLN A 213 -11.64 7.98 -0.08
N LEU A 214 -11.84 8.65 -1.22
CA LEU A 214 -10.88 9.63 -1.77
C LEU A 214 -10.82 10.94 -0.96
N HIS A 215 -11.83 11.23 -0.16
CA HIS A 215 -11.98 12.49 0.58
C HIS A 215 -11.73 12.36 2.10
N THR A 216 -11.19 11.22 2.53
CA THR A 216 -10.87 10.89 3.94
C THR A 216 -9.38 10.72 4.14
#